data_AF-A0A562C6R9-F1
#
_entry.id   AF-A0A562C6R9-F1
#
_cell.length_a   1.000
_cell.length_b   1.000
_cell.length_c   1.000
_cell.angle_alpha   90.00
_cell.angle_beta   90.00
_cell.angle_gamma   90.00
#
_symmetry.space_group_name_H-M   'P 1'
#
loop_
_entity.id
_entity.type
_entity.pdbx_description
1 polymer ?
#
loop_
_entity_poly.entity_id
_entity_poly.type
_entity_poly.pdbx_seq_one_letter_code
_entity_poly.pdbx_strand_id
1 'polypeptide(L)'
;MLPDGLVWIMDKLGFEWPDLDEDEMRRGAEMLRAYGGDLEDVIQRTDNKINGELAASLEGEAGLAYVAAWNANRSQNLQKLVDVIDPAATGVDIAAGVVTALKTKVIIDVTSTAVTVAAMLTNPFTAPGAVAVILAKKALLNAAMDIAMEEAMGIVLPMVIEPLAEQVPAIVMAVLDSPIVEATGADPGRFMADLAALGQASAELEVNAADIEDRTEQLLADLMSLNVTGG
;
A
#
# COMPACT_ATOMS: atom_id res chain seq x y z
N MET A 1 -19.44 7.91 -1.88
CA MET A 1 -20.41 8.83 -1.20
C MET A 1 -21.82 8.75 -1.78
N LEU A 2 -22.88 9.03 -1.00
CA LEU A 2 -24.30 9.00 -1.42
C LEU A 2 -24.80 10.39 -1.89
N PRO A 3 -25.51 10.52 -3.02
CA PRO A 3 -26.15 11.78 -3.42
C PRO A 3 -27.25 12.26 -2.45
N ASP A 4 -27.36 13.57 -2.23
CA ASP A 4 -28.30 14.20 -1.27
C ASP A 4 -29.77 13.79 -1.46
N GLY A 5 -30.21 13.62 -2.72
CA GLY A 5 -31.57 13.17 -3.04
C GLY A 5 -31.87 11.73 -2.58
N LEU A 6 -30.84 10.91 -2.40
CA LEU A 6 -30.96 9.52 -1.95
C LEU A 6 -30.91 9.38 -0.43
N VAL A 7 -30.33 10.35 0.28
CA VAL A 7 -30.30 10.36 1.76
C VAL A 7 -31.73 10.35 2.31
N TRP A 8 -32.60 11.19 1.73
CA TRP A 8 -34.02 11.24 2.09
C TRP A 8 -34.75 9.92 1.81
N ILE A 9 -34.43 9.25 0.70
CA ILE A 9 -35.00 7.96 0.33
C ILE A 9 -34.55 6.88 1.31
N MET A 10 -33.27 6.86 1.69
CA MET A 10 -32.72 5.88 2.61
C MET A 10 -33.26 6.04 4.03
N ASP A 11 -33.38 7.27 4.54
CA ASP A 11 -33.98 7.57 5.85
C ASP A 11 -35.43 7.09 5.93
N LYS A 12 -36.24 7.38 4.89
CA LYS A 12 -37.64 6.94 4.85
C LYS A 12 -37.82 5.43 4.71
N LEU A 13 -36.81 4.74 4.18
CA LEU A 13 -36.85 3.31 3.94
C LEU A 13 -36.04 2.49 4.97
N GLY A 14 -35.36 3.17 5.91
CA GLY A 14 -34.57 2.54 6.97
C GLY A 14 -33.37 1.75 6.43
N PHE A 15 -32.73 2.25 5.37
CA PHE A 15 -31.56 1.65 4.75
C PHE A 15 -30.27 2.26 5.28
N GLU A 16 -29.30 1.42 5.61
CA GLU A 16 -27.93 1.83 5.90
C GLU A 16 -27.09 1.74 4.62
N TRP A 17 -26.22 2.74 4.42
CA TRP A 17 -25.35 2.78 3.25
C TRP A 17 -24.10 1.96 3.52
N PRO A 18 -23.49 1.31 2.51
CA PRO A 18 -22.24 0.61 2.74
C PRO A 18 -21.11 1.51 3.27
N ASP A 19 -20.61 1.19 4.47
CA ASP A 19 -19.55 1.89 5.20
C ASP A 19 -18.13 1.67 4.68
N LEU A 20 -17.92 0.82 3.68
CA LEU A 20 -16.59 0.54 3.11
C LEU A 20 -16.09 1.73 2.28
N ASP A 21 -15.09 2.50 2.74
CA ASP A 21 -14.64 3.74 2.11
C ASP A 21 -13.57 3.51 1.02
N GLU A 22 -13.99 3.64 -0.25
CA GLU A 22 -13.12 3.52 -1.42
C GLU A 22 -12.04 4.61 -1.52
N ASP A 23 -12.29 5.79 -0.93
CA ASP A 23 -11.35 6.91 -0.99
C ASP A 23 -10.23 6.72 0.03
N GLU A 24 -10.55 6.20 1.23
CA GLU A 24 -9.54 5.80 2.22
C GLU A 24 -8.70 4.62 1.71
N MET A 25 -9.27 3.68 0.94
CA MET A 25 -8.49 2.64 0.27
C MET A 25 -7.49 3.23 -0.74
N ARG A 26 -7.92 4.17 -1.59
CA ARG A 26 -7.00 4.87 -2.53
C ARG A 26 -5.92 5.63 -1.78
N ARG A 27 -6.28 6.28 -0.68
CA ARG A 27 -5.33 6.96 0.18
C ARG A 27 -4.27 6.00 0.74
N GLY A 28 -4.67 4.79 1.13
CA GLY A 28 -3.72 3.73 1.52
C GLY A 28 -2.79 3.31 0.37
N ALA A 29 -3.30 3.20 -0.86
CA ALA A 29 -2.47 2.95 -2.04
C ALA A 29 -1.47 4.08 -2.30
N GLU A 30 -1.88 5.34 -2.13
CA GLU A 30 -1.00 6.51 -2.24
C GLU A 30 0.10 6.50 -1.15
N MET A 31 -0.24 6.16 0.09
CA MET A 31 0.73 6.01 1.19
C MET A 31 1.79 4.95 0.88
N LEU A 32 1.38 3.80 0.33
CA LEU A 32 2.31 2.77 -0.10
C LEU A 32 3.27 3.28 -1.18
N ARG A 33 2.77 3.96 -2.22
CA ARG A 33 3.63 4.54 -3.27
C ARG A 33 4.59 5.59 -2.75
N ALA A 34 4.12 6.45 -1.84
CA ALA A 34 4.97 7.45 -1.21
C ALA A 34 6.12 6.79 -0.44
N TYR A 35 5.83 5.73 0.32
CA TYR A 35 6.85 4.95 1.00
C TYR A 35 7.83 4.25 0.04
N GLY A 36 7.34 3.72 -1.09
CA GLY A 36 8.21 3.16 -2.13
C GLY A 36 9.20 4.17 -2.70
N GLY A 37 8.72 5.37 -3.03
CA GLY A 37 9.58 6.48 -3.49
C GLY A 37 10.57 6.93 -2.42
N ASP A 38 10.14 7.01 -1.16
CA ASP A 38 10.99 7.35 -0.05
C ASP A 38 12.14 6.34 0.17
N LEU A 39 11.86 5.04 0.04
CA LEU A 39 12.89 4.00 0.11
C LEU A 39 13.88 4.14 -1.06
N GLU A 40 13.38 4.37 -2.27
CA GLU A 40 14.23 4.58 -3.45
C GLU A 40 15.15 5.79 -3.25
N ASP A 41 14.64 6.89 -2.70
CA ASP A 41 15.41 8.09 -2.38
C ASP A 41 16.52 7.81 -1.35
N VAL A 42 16.22 7.06 -0.28
CA VAL A 42 17.25 6.67 0.71
C VAL A 42 18.30 5.76 0.09
N ILE A 43 17.88 4.78 -0.72
CA ILE A 43 18.78 3.88 -1.42
C ILE A 43 19.70 4.68 -2.35
N GLN A 44 19.16 5.63 -3.11
CA GLN A 44 19.94 6.45 -4.04
C GLN A 44 20.89 7.42 -3.33
N ARG A 45 20.46 8.04 -2.21
CA ARG A 45 21.35 8.85 -1.35
C ARG A 45 22.52 8.01 -0.85
N THR A 46 22.24 6.81 -0.35
CA THR A 46 23.26 5.88 0.15
C THR A 46 24.21 5.43 -0.95
N ASP A 47 23.66 5.12 -2.13
CA ASP A 47 24.42 4.71 -3.31
C ASP A 47 25.42 5.77 -3.77
N ASN A 48 24.99 7.04 -3.82
CA ASN A 48 25.84 8.17 -4.18
C ASN A 48 27.00 8.35 -3.19
N LYS A 49 26.78 8.11 -1.90
CA LYS A 49 27.81 8.22 -0.88
C LYS A 49 28.82 7.08 -0.95
N ILE A 50 28.35 5.85 -1.10
CA ILE A 50 29.24 4.69 -1.19
C ILE A 50 30.09 4.75 -2.47
N ASN A 51 29.47 5.04 -3.62
CA ASN A 51 30.18 5.10 -4.89
C ASN A 51 30.99 6.39 -5.10
N GLY A 52 30.75 7.45 -4.33
CA GLY A 52 31.46 8.73 -4.42
C GLY A 52 32.52 8.90 -3.33
N GLU A 53 32.06 9.21 -2.12
CA GLU A 53 32.92 9.60 -1.00
C GLU A 53 33.66 8.40 -0.40
N LEU A 54 32.94 7.30 -0.18
CA LEU A 54 33.53 6.13 0.45
C LEU A 54 34.56 5.46 -0.48
N ALA A 55 34.23 5.33 -1.77
CA ALA A 55 35.13 4.85 -2.81
C ALA A 55 36.43 5.68 -2.91
N ALA A 56 36.35 7.00 -2.71
CA ALA A 56 37.52 7.88 -2.72
C ALA A 56 38.32 7.84 -1.41
N SER A 57 37.68 7.52 -0.28
CA SER A 57 38.28 7.49 1.06
C SER A 57 39.00 6.19 1.42
N LEU A 58 38.66 5.11 0.72
CA LEU A 58 39.27 3.78 0.88
C LEU A 58 40.26 3.55 -0.27
N GLU A 59 41.54 3.79 -0.01
CA GLU A 59 42.60 3.45 -0.96
C GLU A 59 42.97 1.97 -0.88
N GLY A 60 43.03 1.32 -2.04
CA GLY A 60 43.37 -0.08 -2.19
C GLY A 60 42.15 -0.97 -2.42
N GLU A 61 42.40 -2.28 -2.49
CA GLU A 61 41.42 -3.26 -2.99
C GLU A 61 40.25 -3.50 -2.04
N ALA A 62 40.41 -3.21 -0.75
CA ALA A 62 39.34 -3.33 0.24
C ALA A 62 38.19 -2.32 0.00
N GLY A 63 38.51 -1.12 -0.48
CA GLY A 63 37.51 -0.12 -0.84
C GLY A 63 36.69 -0.54 -2.06
N LEU A 64 37.39 -1.02 -3.10
CA LEU A 64 36.76 -1.55 -4.31
C LEU A 64 35.87 -2.76 -4.01
N ALA A 65 36.33 -3.65 -3.13
CA ALA A 65 35.61 -4.83 -2.69
C ALA A 65 34.32 -4.50 -1.91
N TYR A 66 34.35 -3.46 -1.06
CA TYR A 66 33.18 -2.98 -0.33
C TYR A 66 32.16 -2.32 -1.27
N VAL A 67 32.61 -1.45 -2.17
CA VAL A 67 31.74 -0.79 -3.15
C VAL A 67 31.10 -1.82 -4.09
N ALA A 68 31.85 -2.85 -4.52
CA ALA A 68 31.32 -3.96 -5.31
C ALA A 68 30.22 -4.73 -4.55
N ALA A 69 30.48 -5.08 -3.28
CA ALA A 69 29.52 -5.73 -2.40
C ALA A 69 28.22 -4.92 -2.21
N TRP A 70 28.34 -3.61 -1.97
CA TRP A 70 27.20 -2.71 -1.90
C TRP A 70 26.38 -2.73 -3.20
N ASN A 71 27.04 -2.54 -4.34
CA ASN A 71 26.37 -2.49 -5.65
C ASN A 71 25.68 -3.83 -5.96
N ALA A 72 26.30 -4.95 -5.60
CA ALA A 72 25.69 -6.28 -5.70
C ALA A 72 24.45 -6.40 -4.81
N ASN A 73 24.55 -6.04 -3.52
CA ASN A 73 23.41 -6.11 -2.60
C ASN A 73 22.25 -5.19 -3.03
N ARG A 74 22.58 -3.97 -3.46
CA ARG A 74 21.60 -3.00 -3.94
C ARG A 74 20.84 -3.53 -5.15
N SER A 75 21.56 -3.95 -6.18
CA SER A 75 20.96 -4.41 -7.44
C SER A 75 20.24 -5.75 -7.31
N GLN A 76 20.70 -6.64 -6.42
CA GLN A 76 20.12 -7.98 -6.28
C GLN A 76 19.03 -8.07 -5.23
N ASN A 77 19.04 -7.22 -4.19
CA ASN A 77 18.16 -7.37 -3.03
C ASN A 77 17.40 -6.08 -2.70
N LEU A 78 18.06 -4.93 -2.48
CA LEU A 78 17.37 -3.71 -2.07
C LEU A 78 16.36 -3.22 -3.11
N GLN A 79 16.68 -3.35 -4.40
CA GLN A 79 15.74 -2.99 -5.47
C GLN A 79 14.43 -3.79 -5.38
N LYS A 80 14.49 -5.06 -4.97
CA LYS A 80 13.29 -5.90 -4.85
C LYS A 80 12.35 -5.41 -3.74
N LEU A 81 12.86 -4.74 -2.69
CA LEU A 81 12.02 -4.12 -1.67
C LEU A 81 11.19 -2.96 -2.25
N VAL A 82 11.77 -2.20 -3.17
CA VAL A 82 11.05 -1.12 -3.86
C VAL A 82 10.05 -1.71 -4.85
N ASP A 83 10.49 -2.70 -5.63
CA ASP A 83 9.69 -3.31 -6.71
C ASP A 83 8.43 -4.02 -6.22
N VAL A 84 8.35 -4.44 -4.96
CA VAL A 84 7.16 -5.11 -4.40
C VAL A 84 6.08 -4.13 -3.93
N ILE A 85 6.42 -2.86 -3.72
CA ILE A 85 5.51 -1.85 -3.16
C ILE A 85 4.49 -1.37 -4.20
N ASP A 86 4.94 -1.09 -5.42
CA ASP A 86 4.07 -0.59 -6.50
C ASP A 86 2.96 -1.57 -6.91
N PRO A 87 3.25 -2.88 -7.07
CA PRO A 87 2.22 -3.90 -7.27
C PRO A 87 1.22 -3.98 -6.11
N ALA A 88 1.70 -3.88 -4.86
CA ALA A 88 0.85 -3.86 -3.68
C ALA A 88 -0.11 -2.66 -3.68
N ALA A 89 0.41 -1.45 -3.94
CA ALA A 89 -0.42 -0.25 -4.08
C ALA A 89 -1.46 -0.39 -5.20
N THR A 90 -1.05 -0.95 -6.34
CA THR A 90 -1.94 -1.21 -7.48
C THR A 90 -3.06 -2.19 -7.12
N GLY A 91 -2.75 -3.24 -6.35
CA GLY A 91 -3.76 -4.18 -5.86
C GLY A 91 -4.82 -3.51 -4.98
N VAL A 92 -4.40 -2.58 -4.11
CA VAL A 92 -5.33 -1.79 -3.28
C VAL A 92 -6.22 -0.88 -4.14
N ASP A 93 -5.68 -0.22 -5.17
CA ASP A 93 -6.47 0.62 -6.08
C ASP A 93 -7.52 -0.17 -6.87
N ILE A 94 -7.16 -1.38 -7.32
CA ILE A 94 -8.11 -2.28 -8.00
C ILE A 94 -9.27 -2.61 -7.06
N ALA A 95 -8.97 -2.94 -5.81
CA ALA A 95 -10.00 -3.23 -4.80
C ALA A 95 -10.91 -2.01 -4.58
N ALA A 96 -10.34 -0.81 -4.42
CA ALA A 96 -11.10 0.43 -4.29
C ALA A 96 -12.01 0.70 -5.51
N GLY A 97 -11.52 0.40 -6.72
CA GLY A 97 -12.28 0.49 -7.96
C GLY A 97 -13.49 -0.45 -7.99
N VAL A 98 -13.32 -1.68 -7.53
CA VAL A 98 -14.41 -2.66 -7.42
C VAL A 98 -15.48 -2.20 -6.44
N VAL A 99 -15.07 -1.74 -5.25
CA VAL A 99 -16.00 -1.18 -4.24
C VAL A 99 -16.79 0.00 -4.83
N THR A 100 -16.13 0.90 -5.54
CA THR A 100 -16.77 2.05 -6.20
C THR A 100 -17.82 1.60 -7.23
N ALA A 101 -17.49 0.60 -8.03
CA ALA A 101 -18.40 0.06 -9.05
C ALA A 101 -19.63 -0.60 -8.41
N LEU A 102 -19.45 -1.37 -7.35
CA LEU A 102 -20.54 -2.00 -6.60
C LEU A 102 -21.45 -0.95 -5.96
N LYS A 103 -20.89 0.05 -5.29
CA LYS A 103 -21.65 1.18 -4.73
C LYS A 103 -22.45 1.92 -5.80
N THR A 104 -21.85 2.16 -6.97
CA THR A 104 -22.54 2.82 -8.09
C THR A 104 -23.73 2.00 -8.59
N LYS A 105 -23.55 0.68 -8.73
CA LYS A 105 -24.64 -0.24 -9.09
C LYS A 105 -25.77 -0.21 -8.06
N VAL A 106 -25.41 -0.24 -6.78
CA VAL A 106 -26.35 -0.16 -5.66
C VAL A 106 -27.17 1.14 -5.72
N ILE A 107 -26.55 2.30 -5.99
CA ILE A 107 -27.26 3.58 -6.16
C ILE A 107 -28.33 3.49 -7.24
N ILE A 108 -28.00 2.92 -8.40
CA ILE A 108 -28.92 2.77 -9.53
C ILE A 108 -30.11 1.90 -9.12
N ASP A 109 -29.85 0.76 -8.47
CA ASP A 109 -30.88 -0.18 -8.05
C ASP A 109 -31.81 0.40 -6.99
N VAL A 110 -31.26 1.11 -6.00
CA VAL A 110 -32.06 1.78 -4.95
C VAL A 110 -32.92 2.88 -5.55
N THR A 111 -32.37 3.69 -6.45
CA THR A 111 -33.10 4.78 -7.11
C THR A 111 -34.29 4.24 -7.93
N SER A 112 -34.05 3.20 -8.74
CA SER A 112 -35.10 2.55 -9.54
C SER A 112 -36.19 1.94 -8.66
N THR A 113 -35.79 1.32 -7.54
CA THR A 113 -36.75 0.76 -6.58
C THR A 113 -37.57 1.86 -5.91
N ALA A 114 -36.95 2.98 -5.52
CA ALA A 114 -37.66 4.09 -4.88
C ALA A 114 -38.76 4.66 -5.79
N VAL A 115 -38.49 4.80 -7.09
CA VAL A 115 -39.49 5.21 -8.09
C VAL A 115 -40.65 4.20 -8.15
N THR A 116 -40.32 2.90 -8.16
CA THR A 116 -41.32 1.83 -8.19
C THR A 116 -42.20 1.84 -6.94
N VAL A 117 -41.59 1.95 -5.75
CA VAL A 117 -42.29 2.01 -4.47
C VAL A 117 -43.18 3.25 -4.39
N ALA A 118 -42.69 4.42 -4.82
CA ALA A 118 -43.49 5.64 -4.86
C ALA A 118 -44.74 5.46 -5.73
N ALA A 119 -44.60 4.88 -6.93
CA ALA A 119 -45.73 4.57 -7.80
C ALA A 119 -46.72 3.58 -7.15
N MET A 120 -46.22 2.54 -6.48
CA MET A 120 -47.08 1.57 -5.77
C MET A 120 -47.90 2.23 -4.66
N LEU A 121 -47.31 3.15 -3.91
CA LEU A 121 -48.01 3.85 -2.83
C LEU A 121 -49.14 4.76 -3.31
N THR A 122 -49.11 5.21 -4.57
CA THR A 122 -50.21 6.00 -5.16
C THR A 122 -51.43 5.16 -5.57
N ASN A 123 -51.33 3.83 -5.55
CA ASN A 123 -52.38 2.94 -6.00
C ASN A 123 -52.80 1.97 -4.87
N PRO A 124 -54.08 1.99 -4.42
CA PRO A 124 -54.53 1.19 -3.27
C PRO A 124 -54.41 -0.32 -3.48
N PHE A 125 -54.33 -0.81 -4.72
CA PHE A 125 -54.16 -2.23 -5.01
C PHE A 125 -52.70 -2.70 -4.88
N THR A 126 -51.72 -1.83 -5.15
CA THR A 126 -50.29 -2.17 -5.10
C THR A 126 -49.60 -1.67 -3.84
N ALA A 127 -50.16 -0.68 -3.14
CA ALA A 127 -49.62 -0.12 -1.91
C ALA A 127 -49.25 -1.17 -0.84
N PRO A 128 -50.04 -2.25 -0.58
CA PRO A 128 -49.65 -3.27 0.38
C PRO A 128 -48.35 -4.01 0.01
N GLY A 129 -48.04 -4.13 -1.29
CA GLY A 129 -46.83 -4.80 -1.77
C GLY A 129 -45.56 -3.95 -1.62
N ALA A 130 -45.68 -2.64 -1.41
CA ALA A 130 -44.54 -1.73 -1.34
C ALA A 130 -43.60 -2.08 -0.18
N VAL A 131 -44.16 -2.47 0.97
CA VAL A 131 -43.39 -2.91 2.15
C VAL A 131 -42.55 -4.16 1.84
N ALA A 132 -43.11 -5.12 1.10
CA ALA A 132 -42.38 -6.33 0.73
C ALA A 132 -41.19 -6.03 -0.20
N VAL A 133 -41.37 -5.11 -1.15
CA VAL A 133 -40.29 -4.65 -2.04
C VAL A 133 -39.17 -3.97 -1.24
N ILE A 134 -39.51 -3.11 -0.28
CA ILE A 134 -38.54 -2.42 0.58
C ILE A 134 -37.73 -3.43 1.39
N LEU A 135 -38.39 -4.38 2.05
CA LEU A 135 -37.71 -5.42 2.85
C LEU A 135 -36.79 -6.29 1.99
N ALA A 136 -37.23 -6.69 0.80
CA ALA A 136 -36.40 -7.46 -0.12
C ALA A 136 -35.14 -6.69 -0.55
N LYS A 137 -35.26 -5.38 -0.76
CA LYS A 137 -34.12 -4.53 -1.13
C LYS A 137 -33.16 -4.30 0.02
N LYS A 138 -33.66 -4.15 1.26
CA LYS A 138 -32.78 -4.11 2.45
C LYS A 138 -31.90 -5.34 2.53
N ALA A 139 -32.48 -6.53 2.35
CA ALA A 139 -31.72 -7.78 2.36
C ALA A 139 -30.68 -7.86 1.23
N LEU A 140 -31.02 -7.40 0.03
CA LEU A 140 -30.09 -7.36 -1.11
C LEU A 140 -28.91 -6.40 -0.86
N LEU A 141 -29.15 -5.24 -0.24
CA LEU A 141 -28.10 -4.27 0.06
C LEU A 141 -27.11 -4.80 1.10
N ASN A 142 -27.61 -5.42 2.16
CA ASN A 142 -26.76 -6.08 3.15
C ASN A 142 -25.92 -7.18 2.49
N ALA A 143 -26.51 -8.00 1.61
CA ALA A 143 -25.76 -8.99 0.86
C ALA A 143 -24.74 -8.37 -0.11
N ALA A 144 -25.04 -7.23 -0.72
CA ALA A 144 -24.12 -6.52 -1.59
C ALA A 144 -22.91 -5.95 -0.84
N MET A 145 -23.07 -5.59 0.44
CA MET A 145 -21.94 -5.23 1.32
C MET A 145 -21.02 -6.43 1.53
N ASP A 146 -21.58 -7.57 1.93
CA ASP A 146 -20.80 -8.77 2.16
C ASP A 146 -20.03 -9.18 0.88
N ILE A 147 -20.69 -9.10 -0.29
CA ILE A 147 -20.06 -9.32 -1.59
C ILE A 147 -18.95 -8.30 -1.86
N ALA A 148 -19.16 -7.01 -1.58
CA ALA A 148 -18.14 -6.00 -1.79
C ALA A 148 -16.89 -6.25 -0.94
N MET A 149 -17.07 -6.64 0.31
CA MET A 149 -15.97 -7.01 1.20
C MET A 149 -15.26 -8.26 0.68
N GLU A 150 -16.00 -9.30 0.31
CA GLU A 150 -15.44 -10.55 -0.21
C GLU A 150 -14.67 -10.33 -1.51
N GLU A 151 -15.21 -9.55 -2.45
CA GLU A 151 -14.53 -9.20 -3.70
C GLU A 151 -13.28 -8.36 -3.45
N ALA A 152 -13.35 -7.36 -2.56
CA ALA A 152 -12.19 -6.56 -2.18
C ALA A 152 -11.10 -7.42 -1.54
N MET A 153 -11.46 -8.30 -0.60
CA MET A 153 -10.51 -9.24 0.02
C MET A 153 -9.93 -10.23 -1.00
N GLY A 154 -10.74 -10.74 -1.92
CA GLY A 154 -10.29 -11.65 -2.99
C GLY A 154 -9.27 -11.01 -3.94
N ILE A 155 -9.18 -9.68 -3.96
CA ILE A 155 -8.21 -8.89 -4.72
C ILE A 155 -7.00 -8.55 -3.84
N VAL A 156 -7.25 -8.01 -2.65
CA VAL A 156 -6.20 -7.54 -1.72
C VAL A 156 -5.34 -8.70 -1.21
N LEU A 157 -5.93 -9.84 -0.87
CA LEU A 157 -5.18 -10.97 -0.34
C LEU A 157 -4.09 -11.47 -1.31
N PRO A 158 -4.40 -11.90 -2.54
CA PRO A 158 -3.38 -12.46 -3.45
C PRO A 158 -2.50 -11.41 -4.12
N MET A 159 -2.95 -10.15 -4.27
CA MET A 159 -2.16 -9.12 -4.96
C MET A 159 -1.35 -8.23 -4.02
N VAL A 160 -1.70 -8.19 -2.73
CA VAL A 160 -1.09 -7.28 -1.76
C VAL A 160 -0.53 -8.07 -0.59
N ILE A 161 -1.39 -8.79 0.15
CA ILE A 161 -1.00 -9.41 1.41
C ILE A 161 -0.06 -10.59 1.20
N GLU A 162 -0.40 -11.53 0.33
CA GLU A 162 0.43 -12.71 0.05
C GLU A 162 1.83 -12.32 -0.49
N PRO A 163 1.96 -11.48 -1.53
CA PRO A 163 3.26 -11.05 -2.03
C PRO A 163 4.12 -10.36 -0.97
N LEU A 164 3.53 -9.48 -0.16
CA LEU A 164 4.26 -8.76 0.88
C LEU A 164 4.69 -9.71 2.01
N ALA A 165 3.79 -10.59 2.47
CA ALA A 165 4.08 -11.54 3.55
C ALA A 165 5.14 -12.58 3.17
N GLU A 166 5.19 -12.99 1.90
CA GLU A 166 6.16 -13.99 1.42
C GLU A 166 7.49 -13.36 1.00
N GLN A 167 7.45 -12.26 0.23
CA GLN A 167 8.64 -11.71 -0.39
C GLN A 167 9.41 -10.79 0.54
N VAL A 168 8.75 -9.93 1.31
CA VAL A 168 9.45 -8.94 2.15
C VAL A 168 10.39 -9.62 3.15
N PRO A 169 9.97 -10.65 3.94
CA PRO A 169 10.89 -11.32 4.86
C PRO A 169 12.07 -11.99 4.14
N ALA A 170 11.82 -12.61 2.99
CA ALA A 170 12.87 -13.26 2.20
C ALA A 170 13.89 -12.24 1.65
N ILE A 171 13.41 -11.09 1.18
CA ILE A 171 14.27 -10.01 0.68
C ILE A 171 15.08 -9.41 1.82
N VAL A 172 14.46 -9.10 2.97
CA VAL A 172 15.16 -8.58 4.15
C VAL A 172 16.27 -9.53 4.59
N MET A 173 16.00 -10.84 4.66
CA MET A 173 17.03 -11.84 4.96
C MET A 173 18.15 -11.83 3.91
N ALA A 174 17.84 -11.73 2.63
CA ALA A 174 18.85 -11.65 1.56
C ALA A 174 19.72 -10.38 1.63
N VAL A 175 19.13 -9.24 2.05
CA VAL A 175 19.87 -7.99 2.30
C VAL A 175 20.85 -8.17 3.47
N LEU A 176 20.39 -8.79 4.56
CA LEU A 176 21.18 -9.02 5.78
C LEU A 176 22.29 -10.06 5.59
N ASP A 177 22.03 -11.11 4.80
CA ASP A 177 23.01 -12.17 4.49
C ASP A 177 24.03 -11.76 3.42
N SER A 178 23.84 -10.60 2.79
CA SER A 178 24.73 -10.12 1.74
C SER A 178 26.15 -9.82 2.29
N PRO A 179 27.21 -10.24 1.58
CA PRO A 179 28.57 -9.96 2.02
C PRO A 179 28.81 -8.45 2.07
N ILE A 180 29.49 -7.98 3.12
CA ILE A 180 29.87 -6.56 3.27
C ILE A 180 31.09 -6.21 2.38
N VAL A 181 31.86 -7.22 1.96
CA VAL A 181 33.06 -7.08 1.12
C VAL A 181 33.12 -8.26 0.15
N GLU A 182 33.32 -8.01 -1.14
CA GLU A 182 33.55 -9.08 -2.12
C GLU A 182 34.99 -9.59 -2.12
N ALA A 183 35.20 -10.89 -2.35
CA ALA A 183 36.54 -11.45 -2.46
C ALA A 183 37.18 -11.03 -3.81
N THR A 184 38.12 -10.08 -3.76
CA THR A 184 38.82 -9.55 -4.95
C THR A 184 40.03 -10.38 -5.38
N GLY A 185 40.45 -11.36 -4.57
CA GLY A 185 41.50 -12.33 -4.93
C GLY A 185 42.93 -11.77 -4.98
N ALA A 186 43.21 -10.63 -4.35
CA ALA A 186 44.48 -9.92 -4.52
C ALA A 186 45.22 -9.60 -3.20
N ASP A 187 46.51 -9.24 -3.34
CA ASP A 187 47.57 -9.26 -2.31
C ASP A 187 47.39 -8.12 -1.29
N PRO A 188 47.55 -8.30 0.04
CA PRO A 188 47.17 -7.32 1.08
C PRO A 188 48.04 -6.04 1.12
N GLY A 189 48.83 -5.79 0.08
CA GLY A 189 49.96 -4.89 0.03
C GLY A 189 49.62 -3.39 -0.07
N ARG A 190 48.67 -2.91 0.73
CA ARG A 190 48.52 -1.56 1.32
C ARG A 190 47.03 -1.22 1.45
N PHE A 191 46.60 -1.12 2.70
CA PHE A 191 45.33 -0.50 3.08
C PHE A 191 45.63 0.91 3.59
N MET A 192 45.13 1.93 2.90
CA MET A 192 45.13 3.30 3.39
C MET A 192 43.66 3.74 3.51
N ALA A 193 43.27 4.16 4.70
CA ALA A 193 41.92 4.58 4.99
C ALA A 193 41.95 5.97 5.63
N ASP A 194 41.17 6.88 5.07
CA ASP A 194 40.88 8.14 5.72
C ASP A 194 39.83 7.91 6.81
N LEU A 195 40.29 7.72 8.06
CA LEU A 195 39.42 7.46 9.21
C LEU A 195 38.43 8.60 9.49
N ALA A 196 38.76 9.85 9.12
CA ALA A 196 37.85 10.97 9.32
C ALA A 196 36.72 10.92 8.30
N ALA A 197 37.04 10.66 7.03
CA ALA A 197 36.04 10.48 5.97
C ALA A 197 35.15 9.26 6.24
N LEU A 198 35.72 8.14 6.71
CA LEU A 198 34.96 6.96 7.11
C LEU A 198 34.02 7.22 8.29
N GLY A 199 34.47 7.99 9.29
CA GLY A 199 33.63 8.40 10.41
C GLY A 199 32.44 9.26 9.97
N GLN A 200 32.66 10.18 9.04
CA GLN A 200 31.58 10.99 8.46
C GLN A 200 30.60 10.13 7.66
N ALA A 201 31.10 9.25 6.80
CA ALA A 201 30.24 8.36 6.02
C ALA A 201 29.42 7.43 6.92
N SER A 202 30.02 6.90 7.99
CA SER A 202 29.30 6.09 8.99
C SER A 202 28.16 6.89 9.64
N ALA A 203 28.41 8.13 10.06
CA ALA A 203 27.38 8.98 10.67
C ALA A 203 26.23 9.28 9.69
N GLU A 204 26.54 9.51 8.41
CA GLU A 204 25.52 9.71 7.38
C GLU A 204 24.71 8.44 7.09
N LEU A 205 25.35 7.26 7.10
CA LEU A 205 24.66 5.98 6.98
C LEU A 205 23.74 5.70 8.18
N GLU A 206 24.16 6.06 9.39
CA GLU A 206 23.32 5.99 10.60
C GLU A 206 22.08 6.89 10.48
N VAL A 207 22.23 8.11 9.94
CA VAL A 207 21.11 9.00 9.65
C VAL A 207 20.17 8.38 8.61
N ASN A 208 20.68 7.80 7.52
CA ASN A 208 19.84 7.15 6.53
C ASN A 208 19.10 5.93 7.09
N ALA A 209 19.71 5.18 8.02
CA ALA A 209 19.06 4.07 8.71
C ALA A 209 17.91 4.55 9.61
N ALA A 210 18.13 5.62 10.37
CA ALA A 210 17.09 6.26 11.17
C ALA A 210 15.95 6.82 10.29
N ASP A 211 16.27 7.43 9.14
CA ASP A 211 15.27 7.90 8.18
C ASP A 211 14.35 6.75 7.70
N ILE A 212 14.88 5.55 7.47
CA ILE A 212 14.07 4.39 7.04
C ILE A 212 13.16 3.94 8.18
N GLU A 213 13.67 3.88 9.41
CA GLU A 213 12.88 3.51 10.59
C GLU A 213 11.72 4.48 10.80
N ASP A 214 12.00 5.78 10.82
CA ASP A 214 11.00 6.84 10.99
C ASP A 214 9.91 6.77 9.91
N ARG A 215 10.30 6.56 8.65
CA ARG A 215 9.35 6.47 7.52
C ARG A 215 8.51 5.20 7.57
N THR A 216 9.09 4.10 8.03
CA THR A 216 8.36 2.84 8.23
C THR A 216 7.33 2.98 9.34
N GLU A 217 7.73 3.57 10.48
CA GLU A 217 6.82 3.86 11.58
C GLU A 217 5.70 4.81 11.17
N GLN A 218 6.03 5.86 10.41
CA GLN A 218 5.05 6.78 9.87
C GLN A 218 4.07 6.09 8.93
N LEU A 219 4.54 5.26 8.00
CA LEU A 219 3.67 4.47 7.12
C LEU A 219 2.71 3.61 7.95
N LEU A 220 3.22 2.89 8.94
CA LEU A 220 2.38 2.02 9.78
C LEU A 220 1.33 2.84 10.55
N ALA A 221 1.71 3.98 11.12
CA ALA A 221 0.79 4.88 11.80
C ALA A 221 -0.28 5.42 10.85
N ASP A 222 0.10 5.86 9.66
CA ASP A 222 -0.78 6.39 8.63
C ASP A 222 -1.77 5.32 8.13
N LEU A 223 -1.29 4.09 7.87
CA LEU A 223 -2.15 2.95 7.49
C LEU A 223 -3.13 2.57 8.60
N MET A 224 -2.70 2.57 9.87
CA MET A 224 -3.59 2.31 11.01
C MET A 224 -4.63 3.41 11.22
N SER A 225 -4.37 4.62 10.73
CA SER A 225 -5.30 5.75 10.82
C SER A 225 -6.41 5.71 9.77
N LEU A 226 -6.27 4.88 8.72
CA LEU A 226 -7.26 4.76 7.65
C LEU A 226 -8.58 4.22 8.18
N ASN A 227 -9.67 4.91 7.87
CA ASN A 227 -11.02 4.51 8.26
C ASN A 227 -11.73 3.78 7.12
N VAL A 228 -11.22 2.61 6.75
CA VAL A 228 -11.71 1.85 5.59
C VAL A 228 -13.12 1.29 5.81
N THR A 229 -13.50 1.00 7.05
CA THR A 229 -14.86 0.59 7.40
C THR A 229 -15.42 1.65 8.33
N GLY A 230 -16.26 2.54 7.81
CA GLY A 230 -16.85 3.65 8.56
C GLY A 230 -17.28 3.24 9.96
N GLY A 231 -16.63 3.82 10.97
CA GLY A 231 -17.05 3.74 12.37
C GLY A 231 -18.30 4.56 12.67
#